data_AF-A0A2G9UT28-F1
#
_entry.id   AF-A0A2G9UT28-F1
#
_cell.length_a   1.000
_cell.length_b   1.000
_cell.length_c   1.000
_cell.angle_alpha   90.00
_cell.angle_beta   90.00
_cell.angle_gamma   90.00
#
_symmetry.space_group_name_H-M   'P 1'
#
loop_
_entity.id
_entity.type
_entity.pdbx_description
1 polymer ?
#
loop_
_entity_poly.entity_id
_entity_poly.type
_entity_poly.pdbx_seq_one_letter_code
_entity_poly.pdbx_strand_id
1 'polypeptide(L)'
;MTGKNCDPGMNIYSMKYSMDLENEAQKYASSCPTSGSSADSRTTGENFALIPSSSAATYYDAVFQAIQKFWRVIRLSPNGVNQEMVFVDALENSTFTRFTQVSSLIKE
;
A
#
# COMPACT_ATOMS: atom_id res chain seq x y z
N MET A 1 15.48 -2.75 -14.51
CA MET A 1 15.86 -1.96 -13.31
C MET A 1 16.63 -0.75 -13.79
N THR A 2 16.13 0.48 -13.61
CA THR A 2 16.86 1.70 -13.99
C THR A 2 17.91 2.11 -12.96
N GLY A 3 17.83 1.59 -11.73
CA GLY A 3 18.76 1.91 -10.63
C GLY A 3 18.65 3.33 -10.09
N LYS A 4 17.71 4.13 -10.60
CA LYS A 4 17.49 5.54 -10.24
C LYS A 4 16.47 5.64 -9.10
N ASN A 5 16.74 6.52 -8.12
CA ASN A 5 15.77 6.89 -7.09
C ASN A 5 14.63 7.73 -7.68
N CYS A 6 13.49 7.78 -6.99
CA CYS A 6 12.44 8.76 -7.28
C CYS A 6 12.96 10.19 -7.06
N ASP A 7 12.38 11.12 -7.82
CA ASP A 7 12.65 12.55 -7.62
C ASP A 7 12.07 13.02 -6.27
N PRO A 8 12.62 14.11 -5.68
CA PRO A 8 12.14 14.62 -4.39
C PRO A 8 10.68 15.06 -4.45
N GLY A 9 9.89 14.67 -3.45
CA GLY A 9 8.51 15.15 -3.29
C GLY A 9 8.46 16.51 -2.60
N MET A 10 7.65 17.44 -3.11
CA MET A 10 7.53 18.80 -2.54
C MET A 10 6.49 18.91 -1.42
N ASN A 11 5.43 18.08 -1.43
CA ASN A 11 4.29 18.17 -0.50
C ASN A 11 3.95 16.82 0.15
N ILE A 12 4.95 16.07 0.59
CA ILE A 12 4.74 14.78 1.26
C ILE A 12 4.43 15.04 2.73
N TYR A 13 3.16 14.87 3.11
CA TYR A 13 2.69 15.06 4.49
C TYR A 13 3.09 13.89 5.39
N SER A 14 3.38 14.21 6.66
CA SER A 14 3.58 13.19 7.69
C SER A 14 2.26 12.52 8.03
N MET A 15 2.25 11.18 8.08
CA MET A 15 1.07 10.42 8.48
C MET A 15 0.83 10.55 9.99
N LYS A 16 -0.43 10.78 10.36
CA LYS A 16 -0.88 10.70 11.75
C LYS A 16 -1.75 9.47 11.93
N TYR A 17 -1.56 8.78 13.04
CA TYR A 17 -2.39 7.65 13.42
C TYR A 17 -3.84 8.09 13.67
N SER A 18 -4.80 7.32 13.15
CA SER A 18 -6.23 7.53 13.35
C SER A 18 -6.88 6.27 13.91
N MET A 19 -7.49 6.37 15.09
CA MET A 19 -8.21 5.26 15.70
C MET A 19 -9.47 4.89 14.92
N ASP A 20 -10.08 5.83 14.20
CA ASP A 20 -11.25 5.54 13.36
C ASP A 20 -10.86 4.62 12.20
N LEU A 21 -9.72 4.90 11.55
CA LEU A 21 -9.18 4.05 10.48
C LEU A 21 -8.71 2.69 11.02
N GLU A 22 -8.14 2.64 12.23
CA GLU A 22 -7.80 1.36 12.89
C GLU A 22 -9.06 0.51 13.10
N ASN A 23 -10.11 1.09 13.66
CA ASN A 23 -11.35 0.37 13.96
C ASN A 23 -12.01 -0.16 12.69
N GLU A 24 -12.02 0.61 11.60
CA GLU A 24 -12.50 0.17 10.29
C GLU A 24 -11.69 -1.02 9.77
N ALA A 25 -10.35 -0.90 9.77
CA ALA A 25 -9.45 -1.95 9.30
C ALA A 25 -9.57 -3.23 10.15
N GLN A 26 -9.63 -3.10 11.48
CA GLN A 26 -9.79 -4.21 12.41
C GLN A 26 -11.14 -4.89 12.21
N LYS A 27 -12.23 -4.13 12.02
CA LYS A 27 -13.55 -4.69 11.73
C LYS A 27 -13.53 -5.55 10.47
N TYR A 28 -12.88 -5.07 9.40
CA TYR A 28 -12.73 -5.84 8.17
C TYR A 28 -11.86 -7.09 8.39
N ALA A 29 -10.67 -6.95 9.00
CA ALA A 29 -9.76 -8.06 9.27
C ALA A 29 -10.37 -9.14 10.17
N SER A 30 -11.24 -8.77 11.12
CA SER A 30 -11.93 -9.70 12.02
C SER A 30 -12.92 -10.62 11.31
N SER A 31 -13.32 -10.29 10.07
CA SER A 31 -14.10 -11.19 9.21
C SER A 31 -13.27 -12.28 8.52
N CYS A 32 -11.96 -12.32 8.79
CA CYS A 32 -11.00 -13.23 8.18
C CYS A 32 -11.04 -13.25 6.64
N PRO A 33 -10.98 -12.08 5.97
CA PRO A 33 -11.06 -12.01 4.52
C PRO A 33 -9.80 -12.56 3.87
N THR A 34 -9.93 -13.06 2.64
CA THR A 34 -8.80 -13.57 1.84
C THR A 34 -8.27 -12.57 0.82
N SER A 35 -8.94 -11.43 0.67
CA SER A 35 -8.58 -10.31 -0.20
C SER A 35 -8.88 -8.97 0.47
N GLY A 36 -8.51 -7.87 -0.18
CA GLY A 36 -9.00 -6.55 0.24
C GLY A 36 -10.50 -6.39 -0.03
N SER A 37 -11.11 -5.39 0.61
CA SER A 37 -12.55 -5.10 0.44
C SER A 37 -12.89 -4.65 -0.99
N SER A 38 -14.15 -4.67 -1.42
CA SER A 38 -14.50 -4.12 -2.75
C SER A 38 -14.28 -2.62 -2.81
N ALA A 39 -13.85 -2.07 -3.95
CA ALA A 39 -13.69 -0.62 -4.11
C ALA A 39 -14.99 0.15 -3.78
N ASP A 40 -16.14 -0.38 -4.21
CA ASP A 40 -17.46 0.22 -3.98
C ASP A 40 -17.89 0.25 -2.51
N SER A 41 -17.27 -0.57 -1.64
CA SER A 41 -17.59 -0.60 -0.21
C SER A 41 -16.68 0.30 0.62
N ARG A 42 -15.65 0.90 0.02
CA ARG A 42 -14.62 1.67 0.73
C ARG A 42 -14.94 3.15 0.67
N THR A 43 -14.85 3.82 1.82
CA THR A 43 -14.83 5.29 1.90
C THR A 43 -13.41 5.82 2.08
N THR A 44 -12.44 4.93 2.33
CA THR A 44 -11.04 5.24 2.62
C THR A 44 -10.09 4.38 1.78
N GLY A 45 -8.84 4.80 1.63
CA GLY A 45 -7.82 4.01 0.94
C GLY A 45 -7.47 2.74 1.74
N GLU A 46 -7.26 1.62 1.05
CA GLU A 46 -6.97 0.33 1.70
C GLU A 46 -5.72 -0.33 1.10
N ASN A 47 -4.85 -0.81 1.99
CA ASN A 47 -3.82 -1.78 1.66
C ASN A 47 -4.04 -3.08 2.43
N PHE A 48 -4.03 -4.20 1.72
CA PHE A 48 -4.31 -5.52 2.29
C PHE A 48 -3.16 -6.51 2.06
N ALA A 49 -2.81 -7.28 3.10
CA ALA A 49 -1.84 -8.36 3.01
C ALA A 49 -2.20 -9.53 3.92
N LEU A 50 -2.08 -10.76 3.39
CA LEU A 50 -2.05 -11.98 4.18
C LEU A 50 -0.60 -12.34 4.50
N ILE A 51 -0.32 -12.54 5.78
CA ILE A 51 0.97 -12.99 6.28
C ILE A 51 0.77 -14.35 6.97
N PRO A 52 1.43 -15.42 6.49
CA PRO A 52 1.37 -16.71 7.15
C PRO A 52 1.89 -16.61 8.60
N SER A 53 1.20 -17.26 9.53
CA SER A 53 1.67 -17.37 10.92
C SER A 53 3.03 -18.05 11.02
N SER A 54 3.36 -18.94 10.08
CA SER A 54 4.68 -19.58 9.99
C SER A 54 5.82 -18.60 9.66
N SER A 55 5.52 -17.42 9.10
CA SER A 55 6.53 -16.40 8.77
C SER A 55 6.56 -15.22 9.73
N ALA A 56 5.64 -15.13 10.70
CA ALA A 56 5.54 -14.03 11.65
C ALA A 56 5.30 -14.56 13.07
N ALA A 57 6.27 -14.36 13.96
CA ALA A 57 6.17 -14.82 15.35
C ALA A 57 5.25 -13.93 16.19
N THR A 58 5.12 -12.65 15.81
CA THR A 58 4.28 -11.66 16.46
C THR A 58 3.39 -10.92 15.47
N TYR A 59 2.35 -10.22 15.95
CA TYR A 59 1.58 -9.31 15.10
C TYR A 59 2.47 -8.19 14.53
N TYR A 60 3.50 -7.77 15.28
CA TYR A 60 4.45 -6.75 14.85
C TYR A 60 5.26 -7.21 13.64
N ASP A 61 5.73 -8.47 13.63
CA ASP A 61 6.42 -9.06 12.48
C ASP A 61 5.52 -9.08 11.24
N ALA A 62 4.23 -9.43 11.43
CA ALA A 62 3.25 -9.44 10.35
C ALA A 62 3.03 -8.03 9.78
N VAL A 63 2.85 -7.02 10.64
CA VAL A 63 2.70 -5.62 10.24
C VAL A 63 3.94 -5.13 9.48
N PHE A 64 5.13 -5.39 10.00
CA PHE A 64 6.39 -5.00 9.34
C PHE A 64 6.53 -5.64 7.95
N GLN A 65 6.23 -6.94 7.84
CA GLN A 65 6.26 -7.65 6.55
C GLN A 65 5.22 -7.11 5.56
N ALA A 66 4.00 -6.78 6.03
CA ALA A 66 2.97 -6.19 5.19
C ALA A 66 3.44 -4.84 4.62
N ILE A 67 3.95 -3.95 5.47
CA ILE A 67 4.50 -2.64 5.06
C ILE A 67 5.64 -2.82 4.05
N GLN A 68 6.56 -3.75 4.29
CA GLN A 68 7.63 -4.06 3.33
C GLN A 68 7.08 -4.53 1.97
N LYS A 69 6.03 -5.35 1.95
CA LYS A 69 5.39 -5.79 0.71
C LYS A 69 4.79 -4.62 -0.06
N PHE A 70 4.17 -3.65 0.61
CA PHE A 70 3.59 -2.47 -0.03
C PHE A 70 4.68 -1.59 -0.67
N TRP A 71 5.77 -1.34 0.06
CA TRP A 71 6.89 -0.54 -0.46
C TRP A 71 7.69 -1.25 -1.56
N ARG A 72 7.88 -2.57 -1.50
CA ARG A 72 8.73 -3.30 -2.46
C ARG A 72 8.25 -3.25 -3.91
N VAL A 73 6.98 -2.91 -4.15
CA VAL A 73 6.42 -2.89 -5.52
C VAL A 73 7.21 -1.97 -6.45
N ILE A 74 7.65 -0.80 -5.97
CA ILE A 74 8.46 0.12 -6.78
C ILE A 74 9.78 -0.51 -7.25
N ARG A 75 10.40 -1.35 -6.42
CA ARG A 75 11.68 -2.00 -6.74
C ARG A 75 11.50 -3.21 -7.65
N LEU A 76 10.43 -3.98 -7.46
CA LEU A 76 10.21 -5.26 -8.15
C LEU A 76 9.60 -5.09 -9.54
N SER A 77 9.00 -3.94 -9.82
CA SER A 77 8.36 -3.70 -11.11
C SER A 77 9.40 -3.44 -12.20
N PRO A 78 9.37 -4.16 -13.34
CA PRO A 78 10.41 -4.09 -14.39
C PRO A 78 10.70 -2.67 -14.90
N ASN A 79 9.65 -1.86 -14.98
CA ASN A 79 9.68 -0.49 -15.49
C ASN A 79 9.68 0.57 -14.37
N GLY A 80 9.62 0.15 -13.09
CA GLY A 80 9.42 1.07 -11.96
C GLY A 80 8.12 1.87 -12.07
N VAL A 81 8.01 2.92 -11.26
CA VAL A 81 7.06 4.02 -11.53
C VAL A 81 7.66 4.87 -12.67
N ASN A 82 6.83 5.41 -13.56
CA ASN A 82 7.31 6.35 -14.56
C ASN A 82 8.07 7.53 -13.89
N GLN A 83 9.02 8.15 -14.58
CA GLN A 83 9.78 9.26 -14.00
C GLN A 83 8.91 10.48 -13.67
N GLU A 84 7.77 10.59 -14.33
CA GLU A 84 6.77 11.63 -14.07
C GLU A 84 6.04 11.41 -12.73
N MET A 85 6.13 10.22 -12.13
CA MET A 85 5.46 9.86 -10.88
C MET A 85 3.93 10.05 -10.92
N VAL A 86 3.33 9.92 -12.10
CA VAL A 86 1.90 10.10 -12.34
C VAL A 86 1.17 8.77 -12.22
N PHE A 87 0.06 8.77 -11.46
CA PHE A 87 -0.84 7.62 -11.39
C PHE A 87 -1.77 7.61 -12.61
N VAL A 88 -1.47 6.75 -13.58
CA VAL A 88 -2.30 6.56 -14.79
C VAL A 88 -3.26 5.38 -14.63
N ASP A 89 -4.37 5.36 -15.38
CA ASP A 89 -5.41 4.30 -15.31
C ASP A 89 -4.85 2.87 -15.48
N ALA A 90 -3.78 2.72 -16.28
CA ALA A 90 -3.09 1.44 -16.44
C ALA A 90 -2.52 0.87 -15.12
N LEU A 91 -2.35 1.70 -14.09
CA LEU A 91 -1.86 1.31 -12.77
C LEU A 91 -2.99 0.97 -11.79
N GLU A 92 -4.26 1.29 -12.10
CA GLU A 92 -5.40 1.14 -11.19
C GLU A 92 -5.66 -0.31 -10.78
N ASN A 93 -5.44 -1.26 -11.70
CA ASN A 93 -5.58 -2.69 -11.43
C ASN A 93 -4.23 -3.39 -11.18
N SER A 94 -3.16 -2.62 -10.97
CA SER A 94 -1.82 -3.16 -10.76
C SER A 94 -1.46 -3.27 -9.28
N THR A 95 -0.37 -3.97 -8.99
CA THR A 95 0.20 -4.02 -7.64
C THR A 95 0.73 -2.66 -7.17
N PHE A 96 0.91 -1.67 -8.07
CA PHE A 96 1.41 -0.34 -7.72
C PHE A 96 0.47 0.46 -6.85
N THR A 97 -0.83 0.18 -6.87
CA THR A 97 -1.83 0.76 -5.96
C THR A 97 -1.36 0.74 -4.51
N ARG A 98 -0.64 -0.33 -4.12
CA ARG A 98 -0.12 -0.46 -2.76
C ARG A 98 0.99 0.52 -2.43
N PHE A 99 1.91 0.70 -3.39
CA PHE A 99 3.01 1.64 -3.27
C PHE A 99 2.48 3.08 -3.32
N THR A 100 1.65 3.40 -4.31
CA THR A 100 1.14 4.75 -4.52
C THR A 100 0.31 5.25 -3.32
N GLN A 101 -0.41 4.34 -2.66
CA GLN A 101 -1.17 4.65 -1.44
C GLN A 101 -0.28 4.95 -0.22
N VAL A 102 0.89 4.31 -0.07
CA VAL A 102 1.83 4.58 1.04
C VAL A 102 2.76 5.76 0.76
N SER A 103 2.97 6.10 -0.51
CA SER A 103 3.81 7.21 -0.94
C SER A 103 3.02 8.49 -1.25
N SER A 104 1.69 8.47 -1.10
CA SER A 104 0.78 9.59 -1.36
C SER A 104 0.93 10.19 -2.77
N LEU A 105 1.04 9.33 -3.81
CA LEU A 105 1.05 9.82 -5.18
C LEU A 105 -0.34 10.34 -5.56
N ILE A 106 -0.40 11.58 -6.04
CA ILE A 106 -1.65 12.26 -6.38
C ILE A 106 -2.18 11.67 -7.69
N LYS A 107 -3.46 11.30 -7.70
CA LYS A 107 -4.23 11.01 -8.92
C LYS A 107 -4.59 12.37 -9.52
N GLU A 108 -4.07 12.68 -10.71
CA GLU A 108 -4.55 13.84 -11.50
C GLU A 108 -5.88 13.52 -12.19
#